data_AF-A0A316PCW3-F1
#
_entry.id   AF-A0A316PCW3-F1
#
_cell.length_a   1.000
_cell.length_b   1.000
_cell.length_c   1.000
_cell.angle_alpha   90.00
_cell.angle_beta   90.00
_cell.angle_gamma   90.00
#
_symmetry.space_group_name_H-M   'P 1'
#
loop_
_entity.id
_entity.type
_entity.pdbx_description
1 polymer ?
#
loop_
_entity_poly.entity_id
_entity_poly.type
_entity_poly.pdbx_seq_one_letter_code
_entity_poly.pdbx_strand_id
1 'polypeptide(L)'
;MNDIIAEKLKLLPDEPGVYKMYNGSGEIIYVGKAVNLKNRVRQYFQHTPKPPKVEAMVSHIEDFQYIITSNETEALTLESNLIKALMPRYNILLKDDKHFP
;
A
#
# COMPACT_ATOMS: atom_id res chain seq x y z
N MET A 1 -16.34 4.13 3.46
CA MET A 1 -15.35 3.93 2.38
C MET A 1 -15.69 4.94 1.30
N ASN A 2 -14.71 5.73 0.85
CA ASN A 2 -14.90 6.71 -0.22
C ASN A 2 -15.30 5.99 -1.52
N ASP A 3 -16.32 6.48 -2.23
CA ASP A 3 -16.83 5.87 -3.48
C ASP A 3 -15.73 5.73 -4.53
N ILE A 4 -14.78 6.67 -4.56
CA ILE A 4 -13.63 6.66 -5.47
C ILE A 4 -12.73 5.44 -5.22
N ILE A 5 -12.45 5.13 -3.94
CA ILE A 5 -11.63 3.97 -3.57
C ILE A 5 -12.35 2.69 -3.98
N ALA A 6 -13.67 2.59 -3.73
CA ALA A 6 -14.44 1.41 -4.07
C ALA A 6 -14.40 1.11 -5.58
N GLU A 7 -14.50 2.13 -6.44
CA GLU A 7 -14.35 1.95 -7.89
C GLU A 7 -12.92 1.57 -8.30
N LYS A 8 -11.90 2.23 -7.74
CA LYS A 8 -10.50 1.88 -8.02
C LYS A 8 -10.15 0.44 -7.62
N LEU A 9 -10.72 -0.07 -6.52
CA LEU A 9 -10.50 -1.45 -6.07
C LEU A 9 -11.02 -2.50 -7.07
N LYS A 10 -11.99 -2.16 -7.92
CA LYS A 10 -12.51 -3.05 -8.98
C LYS A 10 -11.53 -3.17 -10.14
N LEU A 11 -10.73 -2.13 -10.39
CA LEU A 11 -9.78 -2.04 -11.50
C LEU A 11 -8.40 -2.62 -11.20
N LEU A 12 -8.16 -3.07 -9.97
CA LEU A 12 -6.88 -3.64 -9.57
C LEU A 12 -6.54 -4.92 -10.36
N PRO A 13 -5.33 -5.02 -10.92
CA PRO A 13 -4.90 -6.18 -11.68
C PRO A 13 -4.47 -7.34 -10.77
N ASP A 14 -4.56 -8.54 -11.32
CA ASP A 14 -4.04 -9.78 -10.72
C ASP A 14 -2.54 -9.97 -11.02
N GLU A 15 -1.76 -8.89 -10.90
CA GLU A 15 -0.34 -8.79 -11.30
C GLU A 15 0.55 -8.36 -10.13
N PRO A 16 1.87 -8.68 -10.15
CA PRO A 16 2.82 -8.14 -9.20
C PRO A 16 3.06 -6.64 -9.42
N GLY A 17 3.46 -5.95 -8.35
CA GLY A 17 3.76 -4.53 -8.45
C GLY A 17 3.94 -3.84 -7.12
N VAL A 18 4.00 -2.52 -7.18
CA VAL A 18 4.13 -1.62 -6.02
C VAL A 18 2.90 -0.73 -5.94
N TYR A 19 2.34 -0.56 -4.74
CA TYR A 19 1.26 0.38 -4.48
C TYR A 19 1.73 1.52 -3.56
N LYS A 20 1.09 2.67 -3.72
CA LYS A 20 1.31 3.90 -2.97
C LYS A 20 -0.01 4.35 -2.38
N MET A 21 -0.05 4.58 -1.08
CA MET A 21 -1.22 5.08 -0.36
C MET A 21 -1.06 6.57 -0.09
N TYR A 22 -2.13 7.33 -0.28
CA TYR A 22 -2.16 8.78 -0.19
C TYR A 22 -3.15 9.22 0.89
N ASN A 23 -2.83 10.31 1.59
CA ASN A 23 -3.76 10.98 2.49
C ASN A 23 -4.64 12.02 1.76
N GLY A 24 -5.55 12.65 2.50
CA GLY A 24 -6.44 13.70 1.97
C GLY A 24 -5.73 14.96 1.47
N SER A 25 -4.45 15.14 1.82
CA SER A 25 -3.59 16.22 1.29
C SER A 25 -2.86 15.82 0.00
N GLY A 26 -3.03 14.58 -0.48
CA GLY A 26 -2.33 14.04 -1.65
C GLY A 26 -0.87 13.63 -1.37
N GLU A 27 -0.48 13.46 -0.11
CA GLU A 27 0.87 13.04 0.26
C GLU A 27 0.97 11.51 0.34
N ILE A 28 2.11 10.95 -0.10
CA ILE A 28 2.37 9.51 0.01
C ILE A 28 2.68 9.18 1.47
N ILE A 29 1.80 8.42 2.10
CA ILE A 29 1.93 8.03 3.51
C ILE A 29 2.47 6.61 3.67
N TYR A 30 2.32 5.75 2.65
CA TYR A 30 2.84 4.38 2.64
C TYR A 30 3.13 3.87 1.23
N VAL A 31 4.15 3.05 1.10
CA VAL A 31 4.53 2.31 -0.11
C VAL A 31 4.72 0.84 0.25
N GLY A 32 4.21 -0.08 -0.55
CA GLY A 32 4.44 -1.51 -0.36
C GLY A 32 4.42 -2.29 -1.66
N LYS A 33 5.07 -3.46 -1.67
CA LYS A 33 5.00 -4.42 -2.79
C LYS A 33 3.86 -5.44 -2.65
N ALA A 34 3.48 -6.04 -3.76
CA ALA A 34 2.57 -7.18 -3.82
C ALA A 34 2.98 -8.16 -4.93
N VAL A 35 2.79 -9.46 -4.69
CA VAL A 35 2.79 -10.48 -5.74
C VAL A 35 1.50 -10.46 -6.56
N ASN A 36 0.41 -9.96 -5.95
CA ASN A 36 -0.87 -9.71 -6.59
C ASN A 36 -1.47 -8.43 -5.97
N LEU A 37 -1.51 -7.37 -6.78
CA LEU A 37 -1.97 -6.04 -6.35
C LEU A 37 -3.43 -6.06 -5.86
N LYS A 38 -4.31 -6.76 -6.56
CA LYS A 38 -5.74 -6.88 -6.21
C LYS A 38 -5.94 -7.45 -4.81
N ASN A 39 -5.33 -8.58 -4.49
CA ASN A 39 -5.47 -9.23 -3.19
C ASN A 39 -4.86 -8.37 -2.09
N ARG A 40 -3.66 -7.84 -2.31
CA ARG A 40 -2.92 -7.10 -1.28
C ARG A 40 -3.59 -5.77 -0.94
N VAL A 41 -3.99 -4.98 -1.94
CA VAL A 41 -4.58 -3.67 -1.70
C VAL A 41 -5.98 -3.82 -1.11
N ARG A 42 -6.79 -4.78 -1.56
CA ARG A 42 -8.14 -5.02 -0.99
C ARG A 42 -8.11 -5.40 0.48
N GLN A 43 -7.07 -6.11 0.95
CA GLN A 43 -6.94 -6.53 2.34
C GLN A 43 -6.99 -5.35 3.33
N TYR A 44 -6.51 -4.17 2.94
CA TYR A 44 -6.56 -2.96 3.78
C TYR A 44 -7.99 -2.46 4.01
N PHE A 45 -8.91 -2.69 3.07
CA PHE A 45 -10.27 -2.14 3.11
C PHE A 45 -11.33 -3.17 3.51
N GLN A 46 -10.94 -4.41 3.76
CA GLN A 46 -11.83 -5.43 4.30
C GLN A 46 -12.04 -5.24 5.81
N HIS A 47 -13.21 -5.62 6.32
CA HIS A 47 -13.53 -5.62 7.76
C HIS A 47 -12.92 -6.82 8.48
N THR A 48 -11.60 -6.92 8.45
CA THR A 48 -10.80 -7.92 9.18
C THR A 48 -9.98 -7.24 10.28
N PRO A 49 -9.75 -7.90 11.44
CA PRO A 49 -8.88 -7.37 12.48
C PRO A 49 -7.50 -7.04 11.93
N LYS A 50 -7.00 -5.85 12.25
CA LYS A 50 -5.69 -5.36 11.85
C LYS A 50 -4.89 -4.93 13.08
N PRO A 51 -3.55 -4.99 13.02
CA PRO A 51 -2.72 -4.38 14.03
C PRO A 51 -3.05 -2.88 14.18
N PRO A 52 -3.04 -2.30 15.40
CA PRO A 52 -3.44 -0.91 15.61
C PRO A 52 -2.70 0.11 14.73
N LYS A 53 -1.40 -0.10 14.48
CA LYS A 53 -0.62 0.77 13.59
C LYS A 53 -1.08 0.71 12.13
N VAL A 54 -1.51 -0.47 11.66
CA VAL A 54 -2.04 -0.66 10.30
C VAL A 54 -3.43 -0.06 10.20
N GLU A 55 -4.27 -0.24 11.21
CA GLU A 55 -5.60 0.38 11.26
C GLU A 55 -5.51 1.91 11.25
N ALA A 56 -4.59 2.48 12.05
CA ALA A 56 -4.30 3.90 12.03
C ALA A 56 -3.79 4.37 10.66
N MET A 57 -2.94 3.60 9.97
CA MET A 57 -2.53 3.94 8.61
C MET A 57 -3.74 3.96 7.66
N VAL A 58 -4.58 2.91 7.70
CA VAL A 58 -5.75 2.76 6.83
C VAL A 58 -6.75 3.90 7.03
N SER A 59 -6.94 4.37 8.26
CA SER A 59 -7.85 5.50 8.53
C SER A 59 -7.41 6.83 7.92
N HIS A 60 -6.15 6.94 7.46
CA HIS A 60 -5.64 8.13 6.79
C HIS A 60 -5.58 7.98 5.26
N ILE A 61 -6.00 6.84 4.69
CA ILE A 61 -5.96 6.61 3.25
C ILE A 61 -7.18 7.25 2.59
N GLU A 62 -6.94 8.21 1.70
CA GLU A 62 -7.96 8.84 0.86
C GLU A 62 -7.80 8.47 -0.63
N ASP A 63 -6.61 8.01 -1.04
CA ASP A 63 -6.40 7.49 -2.39
C ASP A 63 -5.27 6.45 -2.45
N PHE A 64 -5.21 5.70 -3.55
CA PHE A 64 -4.06 4.86 -3.88
C PHE A 64 -3.72 4.86 -5.37
N GLN A 65 -2.46 4.56 -5.66
CA GLN A 65 -1.93 4.30 -7.00
C GLN A 65 -1.08 3.03 -7.01
N TYR A 66 -0.85 2.46 -8.18
CA TYR A 66 0.01 1.29 -8.34
C TYR A 66 0.83 1.33 -9.62
N ILE A 67 1.92 0.58 -9.63
CA ILE A 67 2.80 0.35 -10.77
C ILE A 67 2.94 -1.17 -10.90
N ILE A 68 2.57 -1.70 -12.06
CA ILE A 68 2.75 -3.12 -12.40
C ILE A 68 4.23 -3.36 -12.70
N THR A 69 4.77 -4.48 -12.24
CA THR A 69 6.14 -4.93 -12.54
C THR A 69 6.12 -6.30 -13.21
N SER A 70 7.23 -6.72 -13.82
CA SER A 70 7.27 -7.99 -14.55
C SER A 70 7.34 -9.21 -13.63
N ASN A 71 7.83 -9.02 -12.41
CA ASN A 71 8.00 -10.07 -11.40
C ASN A 71 8.12 -9.47 -9.99
N GLU A 72 8.18 -10.34 -8.98
CA GLU A 72 8.31 -9.95 -7.57
C GLU A 72 9.64 -9.26 -7.25
N THR A 73 10.75 -9.68 -7.87
CA THR A 73 12.08 -9.10 -7.62
C THR A 73 12.17 -7.64 -8.06
N GLU A 74 11.56 -7.31 -9.20
CA GLU A 74 11.39 -5.94 -9.66
C GLU A 74 10.51 -5.13 -8.71
N ALA A 75 9.39 -5.70 -8.25
CA ALA A 75 8.53 -5.04 -7.26
C ALA A 75 9.30 -4.71 -5.97
N LEU A 76 10.11 -5.65 -5.47
CA LEU A 76 10.95 -5.45 -4.29
C LEU A 76 11.99 -4.33 -4.47
N THR A 77 12.65 -4.32 -5.63
CA THR A 77 13.66 -3.30 -5.95
C THR A 77 13.02 -1.92 -6.10
N LEU A 78 11.90 -1.83 -6.82
CA LEU A 78 11.16 -0.59 -7.02
C LEU A 78 10.59 -0.05 -5.69
N GLU A 79 10.00 -0.90 -4.87
CA GLU A 79 9.50 -0.54 -3.54
C GLU A 79 10.63 0.03 -2.68
N SER A 80 11.76 -0.68 -2.60
CA SER A 80 12.92 -0.24 -1.83
C SER A 80 13.43 1.13 -2.28
N ASN A 81 13.47 1.37 -3.59
CA ASN A 81 13.89 2.66 -4.15
C ASN A 81 12.90 3.77 -3.83
N LEU A 82 11.60 3.50 -3.95
CA LEU A 82 10.54 4.47 -3.63
C LEU A 82 10.50 4.80 -2.14
N ILE A 83 10.64 3.83 -1.25
CA ILE A 83 10.69 4.06 0.19
C ILE A 83 11.90 4.94 0.54
N LYS A 84 13.07 4.67 -0.03
CA LYS A 84 14.28 5.48 0.20
C LYS A 84 14.13 6.91 -0.33
N ALA A 85 13.51 7.07 -1.49
CA ALA A 85 13.35 8.38 -2.13
C ALA A 85 12.27 9.24 -1.47
N LEU A 86 11.18 8.63 -1.02
CA LEU A 86 9.99 9.34 -0.53
C LEU A 86 9.90 9.38 0.99
N MET A 87 10.59 8.47 1.69
CA MET A 87 10.56 8.31 3.14
C MET A 87 9.15 8.40 3.76
N PRO A 88 8.16 7.59 3.29
CA PRO A 88 6.78 7.74 3.73
C PRO A 88 6.64 7.50 5.24
N ARG A 89 5.82 8.30 5.90
CA ARG A 89 5.64 8.29 7.36
C ARG A 89 5.38 6.89 7.91
N TYR A 90 4.44 6.13 7.34
CA TYR A 90 4.09 4.81 7.88
C TYR A 90 5.11 3.73 7.53
N ASN A 91 5.90 3.87 6.46
CA ASN A 91 7.01 2.94 6.21
C ASN A 91 8.08 3.04 7.31
N ILE A 92 8.32 4.24 7.85
CA ILE A 92 9.27 4.44 8.96
C ILE A 92 8.68 3.87 10.26
N LEU A 93 7.44 4.27 10.60
CA LEU A 93 6.78 3.85 11.86
C LEU A 93 6.54 2.34 11.97
N LEU A 94 6.30 1.67 10.83
CA LEU A 94 6.07 0.23 10.78
C LEU A 94 7.37 -0.58 10.70
N LYS A 95 8.50 0.05 10.31
CA LYS A 95 9.80 -0.62 10.22
C LYS A 95 10.38 -0.97 11.59
N ASP A 96 10.02 -0.24 12.65
CA ASP A 96 10.55 -0.50 13.99
C ASP A 96 9.92 -1.73 14.67
N ASP A 97 8.75 -2.18 14.20
CA ASP A 97 8.07 -3.40 14.68
C ASP A 97 8.31 -4.59 13.74
N LYS A 98 9.56 -4.92 13.39
CA LYS A 98 9.86 -6.04 12.46
C LYS A 98 9.45 -7.40 13.03
N HIS A 99 8.17 -7.72 12.93
CA HIS A 99 7.54 -9.03 12.82
C HIS A 99 6.24 -8.80 12.05
N PHE A 100 6.33 -8.73 10.73
CA PHE A 100 5.17 -8.99 9.88
C PHE A 100 5.55 -9.98 8.78
N PRO A 101 4.67 -10.96 8.52
CA PRO A 101 4.99 -12.28 8.01
C PRO A 101 5.47 -12.30 6.56
#